data_AF-Q15BB5-F1
#
_entry.id   AF-Q15BB5-F1
#
_cell.length_a   1.000
_cell.length_b   1.000
_cell.length_c   1.000
_cell.angle_alpha   90.00
_cell.angle_beta   90.00
_cell.angle_gamma   90.00
#
_symmetry.space_group_name_H-M   'P 1'
#
loop_
_entity.id
_entity.type
_entity.pdbx_description
1 polymer ?
#
loop_
_entity_poly.entity_id
_entity_poly.type
_entity_poly.pdbx_seq_one_letter_code
_entity_poly.pdbx_strand_id
1 'polypeptide(L)'
;IDEKWFYLSQKSEKYYLLPEEDDPHRTCKNKNYIPRLMFLCVCARPRFRNGECVFDGKIGCFPLVTYEHAVRRSQNRLRGEQVIKPITSITRDVIRDFMVNNVLPAIRAKWPREDVNKPIFIQQDNA
;
A
#
# COMPACT_ATOMS: atom_id res chain seq x y z
N ILE A 1 -5.90 -1.93 12.19
CA ILE A 1 -5.67 -1.20 10.92
C ILE A 1 -4.83 -0.02 11.29
N ASP A 2 -3.84 0.31 10.45
CA ASP A 2 -2.88 1.37 10.73
C ASP A 2 -2.42 2.03 9.43
N GLU A 3 -2.15 3.32 9.52
CA GLU A 3 -1.62 4.16 8.47
C GLU A 3 -0.10 4.27 8.58
N LYS A 4 0.61 3.95 7.50
CA LYS A 4 2.07 4.03 7.49
C LYS A 4 2.60 4.74 6.26
N TRP A 5 3.49 5.70 6.48
CA TRP A 5 4.26 6.35 5.42
C TRP A 5 5.43 5.47 4.98
N PHE A 6 5.57 5.28 3.67
CA PHE A 6 6.70 4.64 3.02
C PHE A 6 7.34 5.57 2.00
N TYR A 7 8.66 5.45 1.83
CA TYR A 7 9.40 6.11 0.76
C TYR A 7 9.42 5.19 -0.46
N LEU A 8 9.23 5.74 -1.67
CA LEU A 8 9.25 4.95 -2.90
C LEU A 8 10.63 4.34 -3.22
N SER A 9 11.71 4.97 -2.78
CA SER A 9 13.10 4.49 -2.91
C SER A 9 13.92 5.08 -1.77
N GLN A 10 14.97 4.40 -1.31
CA GLN A 10 15.85 4.97 -0.28
C GLN A 10 16.85 5.97 -0.90
N LYS A 11 17.46 6.82 -0.06
CA LYS A 11 18.47 7.78 -0.57
C LYS A 11 19.68 7.08 -1.18
N SER A 12 20.10 5.97 -0.57
CA SER A 12 21.16 5.07 -1.00
C SER A 12 20.74 3.63 -0.75
N GLU A 13 20.81 2.79 -1.78
CA GLU A 13 20.55 1.34 -1.70
C GLU A 13 21.81 0.63 -2.19
N LYS A 14 22.20 -0.45 -1.51
CA LYS A 14 23.32 -1.30 -1.94
C LYS A 14 22.72 -2.59 -2.48
N TYR A 15 23.10 -2.95 -3.71
CA TYR A 15 22.67 -4.16 -4.36
C TYR A 15 23.88 -5.07 -4.53
N TYR A 16 23.68 -6.36 -4.31
CA TYR A 16 24.58 -7.39 -4.79
C TYR A 16 24.01 -7.88 -6.11
N LEU A 17 24.76 -7.71 -7.19
CA LEU A 17 24.36 -8.10 -8.54
C LEU A 17 25.24 -9.24 -9.01
N LEU A 18 24.67 -10.17 -9.77
CA LEU A 18 25.46 -11.14 -10.51
C LEU A 18 26.17 -10.44 -11.70
N PRO A 19 27.27 -11.00 -12.22
CA PRO A 19 28.01 -10.39 -13.33
C PRO A 19 27.19 -10.15 -14.60
N GLU A 20 26.07 -10.85 -14.74
CA GLU A 20 25.18 -10.84 -15.91
C GLU A 20 23.92 -9.99 -15.70
N GLU A 21 23.71 -9.44 -14.49
CA GLU A 21 22.53 -8.63 -14.19
C GLU A 21 22.75 -7.16 -14.55
N ASP A 22 21.73 -6.56 -15.17
CA ASP A 22 21.71 -5.14 -15.46
C ASP A 22 21.66 -4.30 -14.18
N ASP A 23 22.29 -3.13 -14.22
CA ASP A 23 22.24 -2.17 -13.12
C ASP A 23 20.78 -1.79 -12.77
N PRO A 24 20.44 -1.74 -11.47
CA PRO A 24 19.08 -1.46 -11.04
C PRO A 24 18.63 -0.06 -11.48
N HIS A 25 17.57 -0.03 -12.28
CA HIS A 25 17.05 1.21 -12.83
C HIS A 25 16.32 2.05 -11.78
N ARG A 26 16.90 3.19 -11.41
CA ARG A 26 16.25 4.16 -10.50
C ARG A 26 15.53 5.26 -11.29
N THR A 27 14.21 5.30 -11.16
CA THR A 27 13.36 6.32 -11.80
C THR A 27 13.36 7.67 -11.08
N CYS A 28 13.80 7.72 -9.82
CA CYS A 28 13.88 8.94 -9.01
C CYS A 28 15.16 9.74 -9.30
N LYS A 29 15.04 10.84 -10.05
CA LYS A 29 16.18 11.69 -10.48
C LYS A 29 16.86 12.49 -9.35
N ASN A 30 16.15 12.82 -8.26
CA ASN A 30 16.68 13.69 -7.20
C ASN A 30 16.43 13.11 -5.79
N LYS A 31 17.48 13.01 -4.98
CA LYS A 31 17.44 12.56 -3.57
C LYS A 31 16.55 13.43 -2.68
N ASN A 32 16.36 14.70 -3.03
CA ASN A 32 15.53 15.65 -2.28
C ASN A 32 14.03 15.54 -2.62
N TYR A 33 13.68 14.83 -3.70
CA TYR A 33 12.30 14.69 -4.17
C TYR A 33 11.92 13.22 -4.28
N ILE A 34 12.18 12.45 -3.22
CA ILE A 34 11.72 11.06 -3.12
C ILE A 34 10.25 11.12 -2.65
N PRO A 35 9.30 10.61 -3.45
CA PRO A 35 7.89 10.58 -3.04
C PRO A 35 7.71 9.75 -1.78
N ARG A 36 6.95 10.30 -0.83
CA ARG A 36 6.39 9.56 0.30
C ARG A 36 4.96 9.20 -0.03
N LEU A 37 4.61 7.94 0.17
CA LEU A 37 3.28 7.40 -0.04
C LEU A 37 2.75 6.88 1.30
N MET A 38 1.52 7.22 1.65
CA MET A 38 0.87 6.59 2.80
C MET A 38 0.15 5.33 2.33
N PHE A 39 0.21 4.29 3.15
CA PHE A 39 -0.55 3.07 2.96
C PHE A 39 -1.44 2.83 4.17
N LEU A 40 -2.67 2.41 3.89
CA LEU A 40 -3.56 1.82 4.88
C LEU A 40 -3.33 0.31 4.92
N CYS A 41 -2.80 -0.17 6.04
CA CYS A 41 -2.43 -1.58 6.22
C CYS A 41 -3.43 -2.27 7.14
N VAL A 42 -3.93 -3.42 6.67
CA VAL A 42 -4.91 -4.25 7.35
C VAL A 42 -4.28 -5.61 7.58
N CYS A 43 -4.07 -5.91 8.86
CA CYS A 43 -3.58 -7.21 9.31
C CYS A 43 -4.45 -7.72 10.46
N ALA A 44 -4.55 -9.03 10.56
CA ALA A 44 -5.16 -9.77 11.64
C ALA A 44 -4.13 -10.72 12.27
N ARG A 45 -4.51 -11.35 13.38
CA ARG A 45 -3.65 -12.33 14.05
C ARG A 45 -3.47 -13.58 13.17
N PRO A 46 -2.22 -13.98 12.84
CA PRO A 46 -1.96 -15.24 12.15
C PRO A 46 -2.47 -16.43 12.96
N ARG A 47 -2.90 -17.49 12.27
CA ARG A 47 -3.43 -18.71 12.87
C ARG A 47 -2.68 -19.92 12.36
N PHE A 48 -2.38 -20.83 13.27
CA PHE A 48 -1.64 -22.04 13.01
C PHE A 48 -2.45 -23.25 13.46
N ARG A 49 -2.41 -24.32 12.66
CA ARG A 49 -2.99 -25.62 12.99
C ARG A 49 -1.91 -26.67 12.82
N ASN A 50 -1.59 -27.41 13.88
CA ASN A 50 -0.56 -28.46 13.87
C ASN A 50 0.82 -28.00 13.36
N GLY A 51 1.20 -26.74 13.62
CA GLY A 51 2.46 -26.16 13.15
C GLY A 51 2.41 -25.55 11.75
N GLU A 52 1.32 -25.71 11.01
CA GLU A 52 1.13 -25.12 9.68
C GLU A 52 0.32 -23.81 9.76
N CYS A 53 0.74 -22.79 9.02
CA CYS A 53 0.05 -21.51 8.95
C CYS A 53 -1.18 -21.63 8.05
N VAL A 54 -2.38 -21.67 8.65
CA VAL A 54 -3.65 -21.74 7.90
C VAL A 54 -4.19 -20.36 7.52
N PHE A 55 -3.73 -19.31 8.21
CA PHE A 55 -4.07 -17.93 7.93
C PHE A 55 -2.92 -17.04 8.36
N ASP A 56 -2.31 -16.33 7.42
CA ASP A 56 -1.13 -15.50 7.68
C ASP A 56 -1.46 -14.12 8.29
N GLY A 57 -2.74 -13.78 8.42
CA GLY A 57 -3.19 -12.50 8.94
C GLY A 57 -3.05 -11.34 7.96
N LYS A 58 -2.52 -11.52 6.75
CA LYS A 58 -2.25 -10.43 5.81
C LYS A 58 -3.47 -10.15 4.94
N ILE A 59 -4.25 -9.15 5.31
CA ILE A 59 -5.49 -8.83 4.60
C ILE A 59 -5.21 -7.91 3.41
N GLY A 60 -4.51 -6.78 3.61
CA GLY A 60 -4.18 -5.91 2.49
C GLY A 60 -3.38 -4.67 2.87
N CYS A 61 -2.74 -4.09 1.86
CA CYS A 61 -2.06 -2.80 1.93
C CYS A 61 -2.58 -1.92 0.80
N PHE A 62 -3.21 -0.80 1.13
CA PHE A 62 -3.86 0.06 0.16
C PHE A 62 -3.15 1.42 0.09
N PRO A 63 -2.57 1.82 -1.06
CA PRO A 63 -1.95 3.13 -1.19
C PRO A 63 -3.01 4.23 -1.16
N LEU A 64 -2.83 5.22 -0.30
CA LEU A 64 -3.65 6.43 -0.25
C LEU A 64 -3.13 7.43 -1.30
N VAL A 65 -3.56 7.21 -2.54
CA VAL A 65 -3.12 7.97 -3.72
C VAL A 65 -4.30 8.41 -4.57
N THR A 66 -4.15 9.56 -5.23
CA THR A 66 -5.04 9.99 -6.31
C THR A 66 -4.42 9.67 -7.66
N TYR A 67 -5.25 9.21 -8.59
CA TYR A 67 -4.88 9.05 -9.98
C TYR A 67 -5.31 10.31 -10.74
N GLU A 68 -4.36 11.10 -11.16
CA GLU A 68 -4.60 12.33 -11.93
C GLU A 68 -3.93 12.24 -13.30
N HIS A 69 -4.46 12.94 -14.30
CA HIS A 69 -3.80 12.99 -15.60
C HIS A 69 -2.67 14.03 -15.61
N ALA A 70 -1.56 13.70 -16.26
CA ALA A 70 -0.44 14.63 -16.45
C ALA A 70 -0.89 15.87 -17.26
N VAL A 71 -0.98 17.03 -16.61
CA VAL A 71 -1.39 18.30 -17.24
C VAL A 71 -0.32 18.80 -18.22
N ARG A 72 0.96 18.59 -17.90
CA ARG A 72 2.12 19.03 -18.70
C ARG A 72 2.90 17.82 -19.20
N ARG A 73 3.38 17.90 -20.45
CA ARG A 73 4.35 16.95 -20.99
C ARG A 73 5.69 17.13 -20.27
N SER A 74 6.31 16.02 -19.88
CA SER A 74 7.68 15.99 -19.36
C SER A 74 8.49 14.94 -20.11
N GLN A 75 9.82 14.96 -19.98
CA GLN A 75 10.68 13.92 -20.58
C GLN A 75 10.25 12.50 -20.21
N ASN A 76 9.70 12.31 -19.01
CA ASN A 76 9.36 10.98 -18.49
C ASN A 76 7.87 10.66 -18.58
N ARG A 77 7.01 11.60 -19.04
CA ARG A 77 5.55 11.43 -19.03
C ARG A 77 4.88 12.23 -20.14
N LEU A 78 4.01 11.58 -20.91
CA LEU A 78 3.20 12.25 -21.92
C LEU A 78 2.05 13.04 -21.26
N ARG A 79 1.58 14.09 -21.95
CA ARG A 79 0.39 14.82 -21.49
C ARG A 79 -0.82 13.88 -21.57
N GLY A 80 -1.58 13.78 -20.49
CA GLY A 80 -2.73 12.88 -20.37
C GLY A 80 -2.41 11.51 -19.78
N GLU A 81 -1.14 11.16 -19.56
CA GLU A 81 -0.77 9.90 -18.91
C GLU A 81 -1.23 9.89 -17.43
N GLN A 82 -1.69 8.74 -16.93
CA GLN A 82 -2.10 8.61 -15.53
C GLN A 82 -0.88 8.76 -14.61
N VAL A 83 -0.99 9.69 -13.67
CA VAL A 83 0.01 9.99 -12.67
C VAL A 83 -0.57 9.72 -11.30
N ILE A 84 0.13 8.88 -10.55
CA ILE A 84 -0.16 8.63 -9.15
C ILE A 84 0.41 9.80 -8.34
N LYS A 85 -0.44 10.47 -7.57
CA LYS A 85 -0.03 11.49 -6.61
C LYS A 85 -0.37 11.05 -5.19
N PRO A 86 0.55 11.27 -4.22
CA PRO A 86 0.22 11.06 -2.82
C PRO A 86 -0.89 12.02 -2.40
N ILE A 87 -1.88 11.49 -1.67
CA ILE A 87 -2.88 12.34 -1.01
C ILE A 87 -2.17 13.17 0.07
N THR A 88 -2.24 14.49 -0.05
CA THR A 88 -1.56 15.42 0.87
C THR A 88 -2.32 15.63 2.17
N SER A 89 -3.65 15.49 2.16
CA SER A 89 -4.51 15.59 3.34
C SER A 89 -5.47 14.41 3.37
N ILE A 90 -5.33 13.57 4.38
CA ILE A 90 -6.18 12.41 4.57
C ILE A 90 -7.32 12.83 5.48
N THR A 91 -8.49 12.98 4.88
CA THR A 91 -9.70 13.32 5.61
C THR A 91 -10.41 12.06 6.07
N ARG A 92 -11.27 12.21 7.08
CA ARG A 92 -12.16 11.14 7.56
C ARG A 92 -12.98 10.50 6.44
N ASP A 93 -13.39 11.29 5.43
CA ASP A 93 -14.20 10.76 4.32
C ASP A 93 -13.37 9.91 3.36
N VAL A 94 -12.09 10.27 3.12
CA VAL A 94 -11.17 9.43 2.34
C VAL A 94 -10.93 8.10 3.04
N ILE A 95 -10.65 8.10 4.35
CA ILE A 95 -10.47 6.85 5.11
C ILE A 95 -11.75 6.03 5.09
N ARG A 96 -12.93 6.66 5.29
CA ARG A 96 -14.22 5.96 5.25
C ARG A 96 -14.47 5.30 3.89
N ASP A 97 -14.19 6.01 2.80
CA ASP A 97 -14.33 5.47 1.45
C ASP A 97 -13.43 4.26 1.23
N PHE A 98 -12.16 4.36 1.63
CA PHE A 98 -11.22 3.23 1.55
C PHE A 98 -11.66 2.06 2.43
N MET A 99 -12.20 2.33 3.62
CA MET A 99 -12.73 1.30 4.51
C MET A 99 -13.87 0.53 3.84
N VAL A 100 -14.84 1.23 3.26
CA VAL A 100 -16.03 0.62 2.63
C VAL A 100 -15.69 -0.09 1.33
N ASN A 101 -14.91 0.55 0.46
CA ASN A 101 -14.70 0.08 -0.91
C ASN A 101 -13.51 -0.87 -1.06
N ASN A 102 -12.53 -0.82 -0.16
CA ASN A 102 -11.30 -1.62 -0.27
C ASN A 102 -11.13 -2.58 0.91
N VAL A 103 -11.18 -2.07 2.15
CA VAL A 103 -10.85 -2.86 3.34
C VAL A 103 -11.91 -3.93 3.63
N LEU A 104 -13.18 -3.56 3.74
CA LEU A 104 -14.25 -4.52 4.07
C LEU A 104 -14.36 -5.65 3.03
N PRO A 105 -14.30 -5.38 1.70
CA PRO A 105 -14.24 -6.42 0.69
C PRO A 105 -13.02 -7.33 0.84
N ALA A 106 -11.84 -6.78 1.12
CA ALA A 106 -10.62 -7.57 1.30
C ALA A 106 -10.68 -8.46 2.54
N ILE A 107 -11.24 -7.94 3.64
CA ILE A 107 -11.53 -8.74 4.84
C ILE A 107 -12.44 -9.91 4.44
N ARG A 108 -13.59 -9.64 3.82
CA ARG A 108 -14.55 -10.68 3.42
C ARG A 108 -13.94 -11.74 2.50
N ALA A 109 -13.07 -11.34 1.57
CA ALA A 109 -12.45 -12.25 0.62
C ALA A 109 -11.41 -13.18 1.26
N LYS A 110 -10.67 -12.68 2.26
CA LYS A 110 -9.55 -13.41 2.89
C LYS A 110 -9.88 -14.02 4.25
N TRP A 111 -11.02 -13.70 4.83
CA TRP A 111 -11.35 -14.16 6.17
C TRP A 111 -11.49 -15.69 6.21
N PRO A 112 -10.99 -16.36 7.27
CA PRO A 112 -11.13 -17.80 7.41
C PRO A 112 -12.60 -18.25 7.38
N ARG A 113 -12.89 -19.31 6.60
CA ARG A 113 -14.25 -19.87 6.47
C ARG A 113 -14.82 -20.39 7.79
N GLU A 114 -13.96 -20.79 8.71
CA GLU A 114 -14.32 -21.29 10.04
C GLU A 114 -15.03 -20.24 10.92
N ASP A 115 -14.88 -18.96 10.58
CA ASP A 115 -15.46 -17.83 11.30
C ASP A 115 -16.56 -17.12 10.51
N VAL A 116 -17.09 -17.76 9.47
CA VAL A 116 -18.26 -17.24 8.77
C VAL A 116 -19.39 -17.06 9.79
N ASN A 117 -20.04 -15.88 9.75
CA ASN A 117 -21.08 -15.42 10.68
C ASN A 117 -20.61 -15.02 12.08
N LYS A 118 -19.31 -15.06 12.40
CA LYS A 118 -18.80 -14.47 13.65
C LYS A 118 -18.57 -12.97 13.48
N PRO A 119 -18.80 -12.16 14.53
CA PRO A 119 -18.49 -10.74 14.48
C PRO A 119 -16.98 -10.53 14.29
N ILE A 120 -16.64 -9.60 13.40
CA ILE A 120 -15.25 -9.19 13.15
C ILE A 120 -15.04 -7.84 13.83
N PHE A 121 -14.12 -7.79 14.78
CA PHE A 121 -13.73 -6.55 15.44
C PHE A 121 -12.58 -5.90 14.67
N ILE A 122 -12.81 -4.66 14.24
CA ILE A 122 -11.80 -3.84 13.58
C ILE A 122 -11.26 -2.84 14.60
N GLN A 123 -9.97 -2.92 14.86
CA GLN A 123 -9.26 -1.95 15.72
C GLN A 123 -8.58 -0.89 14.86
N GLN A 124 -8.74 0.37 15.25
CA GLN A 124 -8.05 1.55 14.75
C GLN A 124 -7.53 2.36 15.95
N ASP A 125 -6.59 3.27 15.71
CA ASP A 125 -6.22 4.29 16.69
C ASP A 125 -7.26 5.43 16.70
N ASN A 126 -7.11 6.36 17.64
CA ASN A 126 -8.00 7.52 17.79
C ASN A 126 -7.44 8.76 17.05
N ALA A 127 -6.70 8.55 15.97
CA ALA A 127 -6.04 9.63 15.22
C ALA A 127 -7.02 10.60 14.54
#